data_AF-A0A377TPM5-F1
#
_entry.id   AF-A0A377TPM5-F1
#
_cell.length_a   1.000
_cell.length_b   1.000
_cell.length_c   1.000
_cell.angle_alpha   90.00
_cell.angle_beta   90.00
_cell.angle_gamma   90.00
#
_symmetry.space_group_name_H-M   'P 1'
#
loop_
_entity.id
_entity.type
_entity.pdbx_description
1 polymer ?
#
loop_
_entity_poly.entity_id
_entity_poly.type
_entity_poly.pdbx_seq_one_letter_code
_entity_poly.pdbx_strand_id
1 'polypeptide(L)'
;MVSPPIPPLPEALHDVDFTVATTARSRARFHYYATPQQLLPLLEEKAQWMTHAALVFGREDSGLSNEELALADVLTGVRWLRIIRR
;
A
#
# COMPACT_ATOMS: atom_id res chain seq x y z
N MET A 1 0.71 -31.36 -0.57
CA MET A 1 1.88 -30.46 -0.68
C MET A 1 1.53 -29.23 0.15
N VAL A 2 2.26 -28.96 1.24
CA VAL A 2 2.03 -27.77 2.08
C VAL A 2 2.71 -26.58 1.40
N SER A 3 2.01 -25.45 1.27
CA SER A 3 2.59 -24.22 0.73
C SER A 3 3.77 -23.77 1.61
N PRO A 4 4.80 -23.15 1.03
CA PRO A 4 5.88 -22.57 1.81
C PRO A 4 5.34 -21.51 2.78
N PRO A 5 6.02 -21.27 3.91
CA PRO A 5 5.67 -20.18 4.80
C PRO A 5 5.74 -18.84 4.06
N ILE A 6 4.79 -17.95 4.35
CA ILE A 6 4.80 -16.60 3.80
C ILE A 6 5.93 -15.82 4.50
N PRO A 7 6.84 -15.18 3.75
CA PRO A 7 7.93 -14.41 4.34
C PRO A 7 7.42 -13.14 5.04
N PRO A 8 8.18 -12.58 5.98
CA PRO A 8 7.91 -11.25 6.54
C PRO A 8 7.86 -10.18 5.45
N LEU A 9 7.09 -9.11 5.69
CA LEU A 9 6.88 -8.04 4.69
C LEU A 9 8.18 -7.44 4.12
N PRO A 10 9.23 -7.12 4.91
CA PRO A 10 10.48 -6.60 4.36
C PRO A 10 11.14 -7.54 3.33
N GLU A 11 11.07 -8.85 3.56
CA GLU A 11 11.63 -9.85 2.66
C GLU A 11 10.75 -9.99 1.40
N ALA A 12 9.43 -9.90 1.55
CA ALA A 12 8.49 -9.91 0.45
C ALA A 12 8.61 -8.67 -0.48
N LEU A 13 9.26 -7.60 -0.02
CA LEU A 13 9.43 -6.35 -0.78
C LEU A 13 10.85 -6.17 -1.34
N HIS A 14 11.74 -7.14 -1.19
CA HIS A 14 13.18 -6.95 -1.50
C HIS A 14 13.47 -6.66 -2.99
N ASP A 15 12.61 -7.08 -3.91
CA ASP A 15 12.71 -6.93 -5.36
C ASP A 15 11.64 -5.99 -5.94
N VAL A 16 10.98 -5.22 -5.07
CA VAL A 16 9.94 -4.25 -5.43
C VAL A 16 10.55 -2.85 -5.53
N ASP A 17 10.36 -2.17 -6.66
CA ASP A 17 10.88 -0.83 -6.90
C ASP A 17 10.00 0.27 -6.29
N PHE A 18 8.71 -0.03 -6.06
CA PHE A 18 7.76 0.92 -5.50
C PHE A 18 6.64 0.23 -4.71
N THR A 19 6.43 0.69 -3.48
CA THR A 19 5.46 0.10 -2.57
C THR A 19 4.34 1.09 -2.23
N VAL A 20 3.10 0.68 -2.49
CA VAL A 20 1.89 1.39 -2.08
C VAL A 20 1.24 0.64 -0.93
N ALA A 21 1.06 1.29 0.22
CA ALA A 21 0.34 0.69 1.35
C ALA A 21 -1.06 1.29 1.49
N THR A 22 -2.03 0.42 1.79
CA THR A 22 -3.42 0.82 2.03
C THR A 22 -3.66 1.14 3.49
N THR A 23 -4.44 2.20 3.77
CA THR A 23 -4.81 2.55 5.14
C THR A 23 -6.21 3.12 5.26
N ALA A 24 -6.92 2.74 6.33
CA ALA A 24 -8.21 3.32 6.69
C ALA A 24 -8.09 4.69 7.40
N ARG A 25 -6.88 5.06 7.86
CA ARG A 25 -6.65 6.30 8.59
C ARG A 25 -5.88 7.28 7.72
N SER A 26 -6.41 8.49 7.55
CA SER A 26 -5.60 9.61 7.07
C SER A 26 -4.60 9.96 8.17
N ARG A 27 -3.40 9.39 8.09
CA ARG A 27 -2.32 9.66 9.04
C ARG A 27 -1.48 10.79 8.45
N ALA A 28 -1.78 12.02 8.88
CA ALA A 28 -1.01 13.23 8.57
C ALA A 28 0.49 13.18 9.01
N ARG A 29 0.95 12.05 9.55
CA ARG A 29 2.33 11.81 9.97
C ARG A 29 3.20 11.12 8.92
N PHE A 30 2.61 10.62 7.83
CA PHE A 30 3.39 10.03 6.74
C PHE A 30 3.49 11.04 5.59
N HIS A 31 4.72 11.24 5.10
CA HIS A 31 5.07 12.36 4.23
C HIS A 31 4.48 12.27 2.81
N TYR A 32 3.96 11.11 2.39
CA TYR A 32 3.49 10.88 1.03
C TYR A 32 2.16 10.11 1.01
N TYR A 33 1.06 10.82 1.20
CA TYR A 33 -0.30 10.27 1.05
C TYR A 33 -0.89 10.72 -0.29
N ALA A 34 -1.42 9.77 -1.07
CA ALA A 34 -2.15 10.03 -2.30
C ALA A 34 -3.54 9.39 -2.23
N THR A 35 -4.59 10.08 -2.67
CA THR A 35 -5.87 9.42 -2.93
C THR A 35 -5.73 8.42 -4.07
N PRO A 36 -6.61 7.41 -4.23
CA PRO A 36 -6.56 6.52 -5.37
C PRO A 36 -6.53 7.25 -6.73
N GLN A 37 -7.25 8.36 -6.85
CA GLN A 37 -7.25 9.20 -8.05
C GLN A 37 -5.92 9.94 -8.29
N GLN A 38 -5.23 10.34 -7.22
CA GLN A 38 -3.90 10.95 -7.30
C GLN A 38 -2.80 9.91 -7.51
N LEU A 39 -3.02 8.68 -7.03
CA LEU A 39 -2.07 7.59 -7.15
C LEU A 39 -1.93 7.12 -8.60
N LEU A 40 -3.02 7.08 -9.36
CA LEU A 40 -3.02 6.60 -10.74
C LEU A 40 -1.99 7.32 -11.64
N PRO A 41 -1.99 8.66 -11.78
CA PRO A 41 -1.00 9.34 -12.61
C PRO A 41 0.43 9.17 -12.08
N LEU A 42 0.62 9.04 -10.76
CA LEU A 42 1.93 8.75 -10.16
C LEU A 42 2.44 7.37 -10.57
N LEU A 43 1.57 6.36 -10.61
CA LEU A 43 1.92 5.01 -11.08
C LEU A 43 2.22 5.02 -12.58
N GLU A 44 1.44 5.75 -13.39
CA GLU A 44 1.67 5.87 -14.83
C GLU A 44 3.05 6.49 -15.15
N GLU A 45 3.45 7.53 -14.41
CA GLU A 45 4.77 8.14 -14.54
C GLU A 45 5.89 7.17 -14.14
N LYS A 46 5.71 6.47 -13.00
CA LYS A 46 6.71 5.53 -12.47
C LYS A 46 6.85 4.26 -13.30
N ALA A 47 5.77 3.80 -13.92
CA ALA A 47 5.75 2.59 -14.75
C ALA A 47 6.71 2.67 -15.95
N GLN A 48 7.21 3.85 -16.31
CA GLN A 48 8.20 4.01 -17.37
C GLN A 48 9.60 3.46 -17.00
N TRP A 49 9.89 3.33 -15.70
CA TRP A 49 11.22 2.94 -15.20
C TRP A 49 11.18 1.90 -14.07
N MET A 50 10.00 1.64 -13.50
CA MET A 50 9.77 0.58 -12.54
C MET A 50 9.48 -0.75 -13.24
N THR A 51 10.01 -1.84 -12.70
CA THR A 51 9.73 -3.21 -13.15
C THR A 51 8.68 -3.88 -12.25
N HIS A 52 8.75 -3.66 -10.93
CA HIS A 52 7.86 -4.29 -9.95
C HIS A 52 7.28 -3.26 -8.97
N ALA A 53 5.95 -3.25 -8.86
CA ALA A 53 5.22 -2.51 -7.83
C ALA A 53 4.49 -3.46 -6.89
N ALA A 54 4.43 -3.12 -5.61
CA ALA A 54 3.61 -3.82 -4.63
C ALA A 54 2.45 -2.95 -4.15
N LEU A 55 1.27 -3.57 -4.04
CA LEU A 55 0.12 -3.00 -3.33
C LEU A 55 -0.10 -3.82 -2.06
N VAL A 56 0.15 -3.19 -0.92
CA VAL A 56 0.16 -3.86 0.39
C VAL A 56 -1.16 -3.61 1.12
N PHE A 57 -1.76 -4.71 1.56
CA PHE A 57 -2.96 -4.71 2.40
C PHE A 57 -2.61 -5.17 3.81
N GLY A 58 -3.15 -4.45 4.79
CA GLY A 58 -3.05 -4.84 6.18
C GLY A 58 -4.00 -5.96 6.56
N ARG A 59 -3.81 -6.45 7.78
CA ARG A 59 -4.70 -7.42 8.41
C ARG A 59 -6.11 -6.84 8.56
N GLU A 60 -7.12 -7.69 8.53
CA GLU A 60 -8.52 -7.27 8.60
C GLU A 60 -8.87 -6.54 9.91
N ASP A 61 -8.33 -7.02 11.03
CA ASP A 61 -8.61 -6.55 12.38
C ASP A 61 -7.73 -5.36 12.80
N SER A 62 -6.43 -5.43 12.47
CA SER A 62 -5.44 -4.44 12.94
C SER A 62 -4.91 -3.50 11.86
N GLY A 63 -5.16 -3.80 10.58
CA GLY A 63 -4.48 -3.14 9.46
C GLY A 63 -2.98 -3.39 9.46
N LEU A 64 -2.23 -2.46 8.84
CA LEU A 64 -0.77 -2.42 8.88
C LEU A 64 -0.28 -1.69 10.14
N SER A 65 0.74 -2.25 10.76
CA SER A 65 1.53 -1.64 11.82
C SER A 65 2.27 -0.39 11.32
N ASN A 66 2.77 0.43 12.24
CA ASN A 66 3.56 1.61 11.85
C ASN A 66 4.90 1.22 11.21
N GLU A 67 5.48 0.10 11.60
CA GLU A 67 6.73 -0.43 11.03
C GLU A 67 6.51 -0.86 9.57
N GLU A 68 5.41 -1.58 9.30
CA GLU A 68 5.04 -1.96 7.93
C GLU A 68 4.69 -0.75 7.06
N LEU A 69 4.04 0.27 7.63
CA LEU A 69 3.75 1.52 6.90
C LEU A 69 5.01 2.33 6.59
N ALA A 70 6.06 2.22 7.41
CA ALA A 70 7.33 2.89 7.16
C ALA A 70 8.11 2.28 5.97
N LEU A 71 7.74 1.08 5.52
CA LEU A 71 8.29 0.43 4.33
C LEU A 71 7.63 0.91 3.03
N ALA A 72 6.54 1.67 3.11
CA ALA A 72 5.80 2.11 1.93
C ALA A 72 6.27 3.47 1.44
N ASP A 73 6.45 3.59 0.13
CA ASP A 73 6.77 4.87 -0.52
C ASP A 73 5.57 5.81 -0.52
N VAL A 74 4.37 5.26 -0.74
CA VAL A 74 3.12 6.02 -0.76
C VAL A 74 2.03 5.30 0.03
N LEU A 75 1.30 6.07 0.81
CA LEU A 75 0.06 5.61 1.44
C LEU A 75 -1.14 6.01 0.59
N THR A 76 -2.09 5.10 0.45
CA THR A 76 -3.38 5.38 -0.17
C THR A 76 -4.54 5.01 0.71
N GLY A 77 -5.55 5.87 0.71
CA GLY A 77 -6.78 5.63 1.43
C GLY A 77 -7.73 4.75 0.62
N VAL A 78 -7.94 3.53 1.08
CA VAL A 78 -9.17 2.79 0.78
C VAL A 78 -10.24 3.35 1.69
N ARG A 79 -10.83 4.47 1.28
CA ARG A 79 -12.10 4.89 1.85
C ARG A 79 -13.08 3.80 1.47
N TRP A 80 -13.52 2.99 2.44
CA TRP A 80 -14.75 2.22 2.26
C TRP A 80 -15.79 3.20 1.78
N LEU A 81 -16.24 3.02 0.53
CA LEU A 81 -17.33 3.78 -0.03
C LEU A 81 -18.46 3.66 1.01
N ARG A 82 -18.83 4.75 1.68
CA ARG A 82 -20.17 4.82 2.27
C ARG A 82 -21.08 4.53 1.09
N ILE A 83 -21.65 3.32 1.05
CA ILE A 83 -22.80 3.06 0.20
C ILE A 83 -23.73 4.23 0.49
N ILE A 84 -23.93 5.10 -0.51
CA ILE A 84 -24.94 6.14 -0.43
C ILE A 84 -26.25 5.35 -0.41
N ARG A 85 -26.70 5.00 0.80
CA ARG A 85 -28.11 4.71 1.04
C ARG A 85 -28.79 6.05 0.78
N ARG A 86 -29.39 6.17 -0.41
CA ARG A 86 -30.46 7.16 -0.61
C ARG A 86 -31.58 6.88 0.38
#